data_AF-A0A7S2DFA3-F1
#
_entry.id   AF-A0A7S2DFA3-F1
#
_cell.length_a   1.000
_cell.length_b   1.000
_cell.length_c   1.000
_cell.angle_alpha   90.00
_cell.angle_beta   90.00
_cell.angle_gamma   90.00
#
_symmetry.space_group_name_H-M   'P 1'
#
loop_
_entity.id
_entity.type
_entity.pdbx_description
1 polymer ?
#
loop_
_entity_poly.entity_id
_entity_poly.type
_entity_poly.pdbx_seq_one_letter_code
_entity_poly.pdbx_strand_id
1 'polypeptide(L)'
;DHKDPETQAKLSCDRRVVEYCIVQWFGGLEPFEDFVQKQLLEHFKAHLGNQGFQYKWAVLAMTPLMWWQTETIATYCRAHLQDLSFLTVLIISTLAAWLCNGPLAVAFIMRMVGEMLWLWDHWAVDAVVATVGAVLGACMCWVVARVELQAAEVSLVLFAIVLLSEAFVTLMVYNRPLWMCLRRCLCPFWQA
;
A
#
# COMPACT_ATOMS: atom_id res chain seq x y z
N ASP A 1 34.99 14.43 5.14
CA ASP A 1 35.53 14.53 3.77
C ASP A 1 35.37 13.22 3.03
N HIS A 2 34.49 13.19 2.02
CA HIS A 2 34.34 12.03 1.15
C HIS A 2 35.54 11.94 0.19
N LYS A 3 36.18 10.78 0.16
CA LYS A 3 37.26 10.46 -0.77
C LYS A 3 36.80 9.29 -1.64
N ASP A 4 37.22 9.32 -2.89
CA ASP A 4 37.09 8.18 -3.79
C ASP A 4 37.85 6.97 -3.20
N PRO A 5 37.22 5.79 -3.05
CA PRO A 5 37.85 4.63 -2.44
C PRO A 5 39.03 4.07 -3.26
N GLU A 6 39.02 4.24 -4.59
CA GLU A 6 40.07 3.74 -5.48
C GLU A 6 41.20 4.76 -5.65
N THR A 7 40.87 6.04 -5.86
CA THR A 7 41.86 7.06 -6.19
C THR A 7 42.34 7.89 -5.00
N GLN A 8 41.67 7.76 -3.84
CA GLN A 8 41.86 8.61 -2.65
C GLN A 8 41.69 10.11 -2.91
N ALA A 9 41.22 10.49 -4.11
CA ALA A 9 40.99 11.88 -4.49
C ALA A 9 39.86 12.46 -3.65
N LYS A 10 39.98 13.74 -3.29
CA LYS A 10 38.92 14.47 -2.60
C LYS A 10 37.76 14.65 -3.58
N LEU A 11 36.64 13.97 -3.33
CA LEU A 11 35.43 14.17 -4.11
C LEU A 11 34.89 15.56 -3.78
N SER A 12 34.59 16.36 -4.81
CA SER A 12 33.87 17.61 -4.60
C SER A 12 32.52 17.24 -4.00
N CYS A 13 32.27 17.61 -2.75
CA CYS A 13 31.01 17.31 -2.12
C CYS A 13 29.93 18.14 -2.82
N ASP A 14 29.04 17.47 -3.55
CA ASP A 14 27.92 18.08 -4.28
C ASP A 14 27.05 18.95 -3.38
N ARG A 15 27.14 18.75 -2.06
CA ARG A 15 26.55 19.59 -1.03
C ARG A 15 26.75 21.08 -1.27
N ARG A 16 27.96 21.54 -1.63
CA ARG A 16 28.19 22.99 -1.85
C ARG A 16 27.45 23.52 -3.07
N VAL A 17 27.34 22.70 -4.13
CA VAL A 17 26.61 23.07 -5.35
C VAL A 17 25.11 23.08 -5.05
N VAL A 18 24.61 22.08 -4.33
CA VAL A 18 23.20 22.01 -3.90
C VAL A 18 22.83 23.17 -2.99
N GLU A 19 23.63 23.48 -1.97
CA GLU A 19 23.43 24.63 -1.08
C GLU A 19 23.42 25.94 -1.87
N TYR A 20 24.35 26.12 -2.81
CA TYR A 20 24.36 27.30 -3.69
C TYR A 20 23.06 27.42 -4.50
N CYS A 21 22.61 26.33 -5.14
CA CYS A 21 21.35 26.32 -5.89
C CYS A 21 20.14 26.62 -4.99
N ILE A 22 20.09 26.05 -3.78
CA ILE A 22 19.02 26.31 -2.81
C ILE A 22 18.98 27.79 -2.44
N VAL A 23 20.13 28.39 -2.12
CA VAL A 23 20.22 29.82 -1.80
C VAL A 23 19.77 30.67 -2.99
N GLN A 24 20.17 30.32 -4.22
CA GLN A 24 19.76 31.05 -5.42
C GLN A 24 18.26 30.95 -5.72
N TRP A 25 17.62 29.78 -5.49
CA TRP A 25 16.21 29.58 -5.81
C TRP A 25 15.25 30.02 -4.70
N PHE A 26 15.61 29.78 -3.44
CA PHE A 26 14.73 30.01 -2.28
C PHE A 26 15.14 31.24 -1.45
N GLY A 27 16.22 31.92 -1.81
CA GLY A 27 16.72 33.09 -1.08
C GLY A 27 17.42 32.76 0.23
N GLY A 28 17.67 31.48 0.51
CA GLY A 28 18.34 31.01 1.72
C GLY A 28 18.04 29.54 2.03
N LEU A 29 18.75 28.98 3.01
CA LEU A 29 18.50 27.62 3.51
C LEU A 29 17.24 27.55 4.39
N GLU A 30 17.01 28.54 5.25
CA GLU A 30 15.84 28.57 6.14
C GLU A 30 14.49 28.60 5.38
N PRO A 31 14.29 29.45 4.34
CA PRO A 31 13.05 29.41 3.56
C PRO A 31 12.85 28.10 2.80
N PHE A 32 13.94 27.47 2.37
CA PHE A 32 13.90 26.16 1.73
C PHE A 32 13.47 25.06 2.71
N GLU A 33 14.05 25.03 3.91
CA GLU A 33 13.64 24.09 4.96
C GLU A 33 12.16 24.28 5.34
N ASP A 34 11.71 25.53 5.47
CA ASP A 34 10.30 25.84 5.77
C ASP A 34 9.37 25.38 4.64
N PHE A 35 9.76 25.63 3.38
CA PHE A 35 9.04 25.14 2.21
C PHE A 35 8.96 23.61 2.18
N VAL A 36 10.08 22.92 2.40
CA VAL A 36 10.15 21.45 2.38
C VAL A 36 9.30 20.85 3.49
N GLN A 37 9.42 21.36 4.72
CA GLN A 37 8.71 20.79 5.88
C GLN A 37 7.21 21.05 5.84
N LYS A 38 6.79 22.25 5.41
CA LYS A 38 5.37 22.63 5.42
C LYS A 38 4.70 22.33 4.09
N GLN A 39 5.18 22.93 3.00
CA GLN A 39 4.47 22.94 1.72
C GLN A 39 4.67 21.65 0.92
N LEU A 40 5.92 21.18 0.84
CA LEU A 40 6.24 19.98 0.07
C LEU A 40 5.65 18.73 0.72
N LEU A 41 5.75 18.63 2.06
CA LEU A 41 5.12 17.54 2.81
C LEU A 41 3.59 17.53 2.65
N GLU A 42 2.93 18.69 2.65
CA GLU A 42 1.50 18.78 2.38
C GLU A 42 1.16 18.37 0.94
N HIS A 43 1.97 18.77 -0.03
CA HIS A 43 1.81 18.32 -1.42
C HIS A 43 1.95 16.81 -1.55
N PHE A 44 2.94 16.21 -0.90
CA PHE A 44 3.09 14.76 -0.89
C PHE A 44 1.93 14.08 -0.17
N LYS A 45 1.45 14.60 0.95
CA LYS A 45 0.26 14.06 1.62
C LYS A 45 -1.00 14.18 0.76
N ALA A 46 -1.13 15.24 -0.02
CA ALA A 46 -2.24 15.42 -0.96
C ALA A 46 -2.17 14.45 -2.14
N HIS A 47 -0.96 14.21 -2.68
CA HIS A 47 -0.77 13.41 -3.89
C HIS A 47 -0.46 11.93 -3.64
N LEU A 48 0.17 11.54 -2.54
CA LEU A 48 0.41 10.14 -2.18
C LEU A 48 -0.61 9.62 -1.16
N GLY A 49 -1.41 10.50 -0.57
CA GLY A 49 -2.30 10.18 0.54
C GLY A 49 -1.55 10.05 1.87
N ASN A 50 -2.31 9.93 2.96
CA ASN A 50 -1.73 9.79 4.31
C ASN A 50 -0.95 8.47 4.52
N GLN A 51 -1.18 7.47 3.67
CA GLN A 51 -0.55 6.14 3.76
C GLN A 51 0.66 6.01 2.81
N GLY A 52 1.08 7.10 2.15
CA GLY A 52 2.20 7.09 1.20
C GLY A 52 1.91 6.39 -0.13
N PHE A 53 0.71 5.82 -0.32
CA PHE A 53 0.31 5.15 -1.55
C PHE A 53 -1.18 5.35 -1.85
N GLN A 54 -1.51 5.90 -3.03
CA GLN A 54 -2.92 6.07 -3.41
C GLN A 54 -3.56 4.73 -3.79
N TYR A 55 -4.86 4.59 -3.55
CA TYR A 55 -5.64 3.39 -3.91
C TYR A 55 -5.47 2.98 -5.39
N LYS A 56 -5.48 3.95 -6.32
CA LYS A 56 -5.31 3.70 -7.75
C LYS A 56 -3.99 2.99 -8.06
N TRP A 57 -2.91 3.41 -7.42
CA TRP A 57 -1.60 2.77 -7.58
C TRP A 57 -1.58 1.37 -6.97
N ALA A 58 -2.29 1.16 -5.85
CA ALA A 58 -2.44 -0.16 -5.24
C ALA A 58 -3.17 -1.14 -6.14
N VAL A 59 -4.30 -0.72 -6.73
CA VAL A 59 -5.05 -1.53 -7.70
C VAL A 59 -4.18 -1.84 -8.93
N LEU A 60 -3.45 -0.86 -9.44
CA LEU A 60 -2.55 -1.05 -10.58
C LEU A 60 -1.42 -2.04 -10.26
N ALA A 61 -0.82 -1.94 -9.08
CA ALA A 61 0.23 -2.87 -8.64
C ALA A 61 -0.25 -4.32 -8.55
N MET A 62 -1.56 -4.53 -8.31
CA MET A 62 -2.18 -5.86 -8.23
C MET A 62 -2.66 -6.41 -9.58
N THR A 63 -2.52 -5.66 -10.67
CA THR A 63 -2.95 -6.08 -12.02
C THR A 63 -2.32 -7.42 -12.47
N PRO A 64 -1.02 -7.69 -12.25
CA PRO A 64 -0.45 -8.99 -12.64
C PRO A 64 -1.10 -10.18 -11.94
N LEU A 65 -1.51 -10.01 -10.68
CA LEU A 65 -2.21 -11.06 -9.92
C LEU A 65 -3.60 -11.30 -10.51
N MET A 66 -4.33 -10.23 -10.81
CA MET A 66 -5.64 -10.31 -11.47
C MET A 66 -5.53 -11.02 -12.81
N TRP A 67 -4.51 -10.70 -13.61
CA TRP A 67 -4.26 -11.37 -14.88
C TRP A 67 -4.07 -12.89 -14.70
N TRP A 68 -3.25 -13.30 -13.74
CA TRP A 68 -3.05 -14.72 -13.45
C TRP A 68 -4.35 -15.43 -13.00
N GLN A 69 -5.18 -14.77 -12.20
CA GLN A 69 -6.48 -15.31 -11.79
C GLN A 69 -7.44 -15.43 -13.00
N THR A 70 -7.44 -14.47 -13.93
CA THR A 70 -8.28 -14.56 -15.14
C THR A 70 -7.91 -15.74 -16.02
N GLU A 71 -6.62 -16.12 -16.11
CA GLU A 71 -6.19 -17.32 -16.83
C GLU A 71 -6.72 -18.61 -16.17
N THR A 72 -6.74 -18.63 -14.84
CA THR A 72 -7.31 -19.73 -14.05
C THR A 72 -8.81 -19.86 -14.29
N ILE A 73 -9.54 -18.74 -14.27
CA ILE A 73 -10.98 -18.69 -14.59
C ILE A 73 -11.24 -19.17 -16.02
N ALA A 74 -10.44 -18.72 -16.99
CA ALA A 74 -10.58 -19.13 -18.39
C ALA A 74 -10.38 -20.64 -18.56
N THR A 75 -9.40 -21.21 -17.86
CA THR A 75 -9.15 -22.67 -17.84
C THR A 75 -10.33 -23.42 -17.23
N TYR A 76 -10.85 -22.96 -16.10
CA TYR A 76 -12.03 -23.56 -15.45
C TYR A 76 -13.26 -23.53 -16.35
N CYS A 77 -13.53 -22.38 -16.99
CA CYS A 77 -14.66 -22.16 -17.89
C CYS A 77 -14.65 -23.15 -19.07
N ARG A 78 -13.48 -23.44 -19.65
CA ARG A 78 -13.35 -24.44 -20.73
C ARG A 78 -13.63 -25.86 -20.26
N ALA A 79 -13.27 -26.20 -19.02
CA ALA A 79 -13.43 -27.54 -18.48
C ALA A 79 -14.84 -27.79 -17.89
N HIS A 80 -15.53 -26.76 -17.40
CA HIS A 80 -16.77 -26.88 -16.62
C HIS A 80 -17.87 -25.95 -17.13
N LEU A 81 -18.22 -26.06 -18.41
CA LEU A 81 -19.21 -25.20 -19.10
C LEU A 81 -20.62 -25.16 -18.45
N GLN A 82 -20.97 -26.09 -17.57
CA GLN A 82 -22.30 -26.21 -16.99
C GLN A 82 -22.44 -25.57 -15.59
N ASP A 83 -21.34 -25.26 -14.88
CA ASP A 83 -21.40 -24.74 -13.51
C ASP A 83 -21.25 -23.20 -13.47
N LEU A 84 -22.31 -22.51 -13.89
CA LEU A 84 -22.39 -21.05 -13.90
C LEU A 84 -22.38 -20.44 -12.48
N SER A 85 -22.87 -21.18 -11.49
CA SER A 85 -22.89 -20.75 -10.08
C SER A 85 -21.48 -20.58 -9.55
N PHE A 86 -20.65 -21.61 -9.67
CA PHE A 86 -19.28 -21.56 -9.19
C PHE A 86 -18.45 -20.53 -9.96
N LEU A 87 -18.63 -20.45 -11.28
CA LEU A 87 -17.95 -19.45 -12.11
C LEU A 87 -18.25 -18.02 -11.64
N THR A 88 -19.51 -17.74 -11.30
CA THR A 88 -19.94 -16.41 -10.81
C THR A 88 -19.25 -16.07 -9.49
N VAL A 89 -19.23 -17.00 -8.54
CA VAL A 89 -18.53 -16.83 -7.25
C VAL A 89 -17.05 -16.58 -7.49
N LEU A 90 -16.41 -17.37 -8.35
CA LEU A 90 -14.98 -17.26 -8.66
C LEU A 90 -14.61 -15.90 -9.26
N ILE A 91 -15.44 -15.36 -10.17
CA ILE A 91 -15.25 -14.04 -10.75
C ILE A 91 -15.42 -12.94 -9.69
N ILE A 92 -16.46 -13.01 -8.87
CA ILE A 92 -16.73 -12.01 -7.82
C ILE A 92 -15.58 -12.00 -6.80
N SER A 93 -15.15 -13.18 -6.31
CA SER A 93 -14.00 -13.33 -5.41
C SER A 93 -12.72 -12.80 -6.02
N THR A 94 -12.48 -13.05 -7.32
CA THR A 94 -11.31 -12.50 -8.03
C THR A 94 -11.33 -10.97 -8.06
N LEU A 95 -12.49 -10.37 -8.33
CA LEU A 95 -12.64 -8.92 -8.31
C LEU A 95 -12.49 -8.34 -6.90
N ALA A 96 -13.03 -9.01 -5.88
CA ALA A 96 -12.88 -8.63 -4.47
C ALA A 96 -11.41 -8.70 -4.03
N ALA A 97 -10.73 -9.79 -4.36
CA ALA A 97 -9.31 -9.95 -4.10
C ALA A 97 -8.47 -8.85 -4.77
N TRP A 98 -8.80 -8.47 -6.01
CA TRP A 98 -8.09 -7.42 -6.73
C TRP A 98 -8.37 -6.00 -6.24
N LEU A 99 -9.65 -5.68 -5.97
CA LEU A 99 -10.09 -4.31 -5.67
C LEU A 99 -10.10 -4.00 -4.16
N CYS A 100 -10.19 -5.00 -3.29
CA CYS A 100 -10.24 -4.83 -1.84
C CYS A 100 -9.00 -5.40 -1.17
N ASN A 101 -8.80 -6.72 -1.25
CA ASN A 101 -7.77 -7.42 -0.46
C ASN A 101 -6.35 -7.03 -0.88
N GLY A 102 -6.08 -6.91 -2.17
CA GLY A 102 -4.79 -6.47 -2.70
C GLY A 102 -4.40 -5.08 -2.20
N PRO A 103 -5.22 -4.04 -2.42
CA PRO A 103 -4.97 -2.71 -1.86
C PRO A 103 -4.83 -2.69 -0.33
N LEU A 104 -5.66 -3.45 0.40
CA LEU A 104 -5.53 -3.57 1.85
C LEU A 104 -4.18 -4.16 2.27
N ALA A 105 -3.72 -5.23 1.60
CA ALA A 105 -2.42 -5.82 1.85
C ALA A 105 -1.29 -4.82 1.58
N VAL A 106 -1.35 -4.08 0.47
CA VAL A 106 -0.36 -3.03 0.15
C VAL A 106 -0.36 -1.94 1.23
N ALA A 107 -1.52 -1.44 1.64
CA ALA A 107 -1.62 -0.44 2.70
C ALA A 107 -1.03 -0.94 4.03
N PHE A 108 -1.31 -2.20 4.38
CA PHE A 108 -0.76 -2.84 5.58
C PHE A 108 0.77 -2.95 5.51
N ILE A 109 1.31 -3.43 4.39
CA ILE A 109 2.76 -3.55 4.17
C ILE A 109 3.43 -2.18 4.25
N MET A 110 2.91 -1.18 3.54
CA MET A 110 3.46 0.18 3.54
C MET A 110 3.47 0.79 4.95
N ARG A 111 2.42 0.52 5.73
CA ARG A 111 2.36 0.98 7.13
C ARG A 111 3.41 0.28 7.99
N MET A 112 3.54 -1.04 7.89
CA MET A 112 4.57 -1.77 8.64
C MET A 112 5.98 -1.30 8.29
N VAL A 113 6.26 -1.14 6.98
CA VAL A 113 7.53 -0.63 6.46
C VAL A 113 7.81 0.77 7.00
N GLY A 114 6.83 1.68 6.97
CA GLY A 114 6.99 3.05 7.45
C GLY A 114 7.34 3.13 8.94
N GLU A 115 6.67 2.33 9.79
CA GLU A 115 6.96 2.29 11.24
C GLU A 115 8.32 1.63 11.53
N MET A 116 8.73 0.64 10.75
CA MET A 116 10.00 -0.07 10.95
C MET A 116 11.22 0.69 10.40
N LEU A 117 11.09 1.37 9.25
CA LEU A 117 12.14 2.21 8.66
C LEU A 117 12.60 3.32 9.61
N TRP A 118 11.69 3.83 10.45
CA TRP A 118 12.05 4.84 11.44
C TRP A 118 13.00 4.29 12.52
N LEU A 119 13.01 2.97 12.72
CA LEU A 119 13.76 2.32 13.79
C LEU A 119 15.15 1.82 13.35
N TRP A 120 15.40 1.59 12.05
CA TRP A 120 16.62 0.92 11.58
C TRP A 120 17.16 1.50 10.27
N ASP A 121 18.45 1.87 10.24
CA ASP A 121 19.13 2.56 9.12
C ASP A 121 19.94 1.60 8.20
N HIS A 122 19.44 0.38 7.98
CA HIS A 122 20.18 -0.65 7.25
C HIS A 122 19.35 -1.31 6.15
N TRP A 123 19.86 -1.31 4.92
CA TRP A 123 19.24 -1.91 3.72
C TRP A 123 18.81 -3.38 3.90
N ALA A 124 19.51 -4.14 4.75
CA ALA A 124 19.15 -5.53 5.04
C ALA A 124 17.83 -5.63 5.80
N VAL A 125 17.52 -4.65 6.65
CA VAL A 125 16.24 -4.57 7.37
C VAL A 125 15.13 -4.28 6.39
N ASP A 126 15.33 -3.37 5.42
CA ASP A 126 14.33 -3.07 4.39
C ASP A 126 13.97 -4.33 3.58
N ALA A 127 14.98 -5.11 3.19
CA ALA A 127 14.76 -6.36 2.47
C ALA A 127 13.98 -7.39 3.32
N VAL A 128 14.33 -7.53 4.61
CA VAL A 128 13.64 -8.43 5.53
C VAL A 128 12.20 -7.97 5.76
N VAL A 129 11.97 -6.68 6.02
CA VAL A 129 10.64 -6.12 6.27
C VAL A 129 9.75 -6.22 5.03
N ALA A 130 10.29 -5.92 3.84
CA ALA A 130 9.57 -6.09 2.58
C ALA A 130 9.19 -7.55 2.35
N THR A 131 10.12 -8.49 2.63
CA THR A 131 9.86 -9.93 2.48
C THR A 131 8.81 -10.41 3.47
N VAL A 132 8.92 -10.05 4.75
CA VAL A 132 7.94 -10.40 5.78
C VAL A 132 6.58 -9.80 5.45
N GLY A 133 6.54 -8.54 5.03
CA GLY A 133 5.31 -7.87 4.58
C GLY A 133 4.67 -8.60 3.40
N ALA A 134 5.45 -8.96 2.38
CA ALA A 134 4.95 -9.69 1.22
C ALA A 134 4.40 -11.08 1.60
N VAL A 135 5.10 -11.82 2.47
CA VAL A 135 4.63 -13.12 2.98
C VAL A 135 3.33 -12.97 3.77
N LEU A 136 3.27 -12.02 4.70
CA LEU A 136 2.06 -11.76 5.49
C LEU A 136 0.88 -11.32 4.60
N GLY A 137 1.14 -10.46 3.62
CA GLY A 137 0.14 -10.04 2.64
C GLY A 137 -0.38 -11.22 1.81
N ALA A 138 0.51 -12.08 1.31
CA ALA A 138 0.12 -13.27 0.56
C ALA A 138 -0.68 -14.26 1.43
N CYS A 139 -0.25 -14.49 2.67
CA CYS A 139 -0.98 -15.32 3.63
C CYS A 139 -2.37 -14.76 3.93
N MET A 140 -2.49 -13.44 4.13
CA MET A 140 -3.77 -12.77 4.36
C MET A 140 -4.70 -12.95 3.16
N CYS A 141 -4.23 -12.67 1.94
CA CYS A 141 -5.00 -12.87 0.72
C CYS A 141 -5.46 -14.33 0.55
N TRP A 142 -4.59 -15.30 0.86
CA TRP A 142 -4.95 -16.72 0.80
C TRP A 142 -6.03 -17.08 1.82
N VAL A 143 -5.89 -16.65 3.08
CA VAL A 143 -6.89 -16.92 4.13
C VAL A 143 -8.25 -16.32 3.75
N VAL A 144 -8.27 -15.06 3.30
CA VAL A 144 -9.52 -14.39 2.91
C VAL A 144 -10.18 -15.11 1.73
N ALA A 145 -9.41 -15.47 0.69
CA ALA A 145 -9.95 -16.24 -0.42
C ALA A 145 -10.52 -17.60 0.01
N ARG A 146 -9.92 -18.26 1.01
CA ARG A 146 -10.45 -19.52 1.56
C ARG A 146 -11.74 -19.30 2.35
N VAL A 147 -11.82 -18.23 3.14
CA VAL A 147 -13.04 -17.85 3.88
C VAL A 147 -14.17 -17.51 2.90
N GLU A 148 -13.89 -16.77 1.83
CA GLU A 148 -14.86 -16.46 0.78
C GLU A 148 -15.42 -17.73 0.12
N LEU A 149 -14.54 -18.65 -0.30
CA LEU A 149 -14.95 -19.90 -0.93
C LEU A 149 -15.79 -20.76 0.03
N GLN A 150 -15.36 -20.90 1.28
CA GLN A 150 -16.13 -21.61 2.30
C GLN A 150 -17.48 -20.92 2.58
N ALA A 151 -17.51 -19.59 2.62
CA ALA A 151 -18.75 -18.85 2.81
C ALA A 151 -19.72 -19.06 1.64
N ALA A 152 -19.22 -19.09 0.41
CA ALA A 152 -20.03 -19.36 -0.78
C ALA A 152 -20.60 -20.79 -0.82
N GLU A 153 -19.86 -21.78 -0.31
CA GLU A 153 -20.34 -23.15 -0.15
C GLU A 153 -21.47 -23.24 0.90
N VAL A 154 -21.42 -22.42 1.96
CA VAL A 154 -22.41 -22.43 3.05
C VAL A 154 -23.66 -21.61 2.69
N SER A 155 -23.49 -20.37 2.24
CA SER A 155 -24.59 -19.45 1.93
C SER A 155 -24.13 -18.22 1.16
N LEU A 156 -24.86 -17.86 0.10
CA LEU A 156 -24.65 -16.61 -0.65
C LEU A 156 -24.78 -15.35 0.23
N VAL A 157 -25.58 -15.42 1.29
CA VAL A 157 -25.74 -14.30 2.24
C VAL A 157 -24.45 -14.09 3.04
N LEU A 158 -23.84 -15.18 3.52
CA LEU A 158 -22.58 -15.10 4.26
C LEU A 158 -21.45 -14.59 3.36
N PHE A 159 -21.40 -15.08 2.12
CA PHE A 159 -20.46 -14.60 1.10
C PHE A 159 -20.61 -13.08 0.86
N ALA A 160 -21.84 -12.60 0.69
CA ALA A 160 -22.11 -11.17 0.51
C ALA A 160 -21.69 -10.33 1.74
N ILE A 161 -21.90 -10.84 2.96
CA ILE A 161 -21.47 -10.15 4.20
C ILE A 161 -19.94 -10.00 4.23
N VAL A 162 -19.20 -11.06 3.87
CA VAL A 162 -17.73 -11.03 3.81
C VAL A 162 -17.26 -9.96 2.81
N LEU A 163 -17.78 -9.98 1.59
CA LEU A 163 -17.43 -8.99 0.55
C LEU A 163 -17.74 -7.54 0.97
N LEU A 164 -18.90 -7.31 1.58
CA LEU A 164 -19.28 -5.98 2.06
C LEU A 164 -18.36 -5.50 3.18
N SER A 165 -17.94 -6.41 4.07
CA SER A 165 -17.00 -6.07 5.13
C SER A 165 -15.62 -5.68 4.57
N GLU A 166 -15.13 -6.38 3.54
CA GLU A 166 -13.85 -6.06 2.88
C GLU A 166 -13.90 -4.72 2.16
N ALA A 167 -14.98 -4.48 1.40
CA ALA A 167 -15.21 -3.20 0.73
C ALA A 167 -15.29 -2.06 1.75
N PHE A 168 -15.95 -2.28 2.89
CA PHE A 168 -16.05 -1.32 3.97
C PHE A 168 -14.68 -1.02 4.60
N VAL A 169 -13.88 -2.05 4.93
CA VAL A 169 -12.54 -1.87 5.51
C VAL A 169 -11.62 -1.16 4.50
N THR A 170 -11.66 -1.52 3.22
CA THR A 170 -10.92 -0.85 2.14
C THR A 170 -11.29 0.62 2.04
N LEU A 171 -12.60 0.91 2.04
CA LEU A 171 -13.10 2.28 2.03
C LEU A 171 -12.62 3.04 3.26
N MET A 172 -12.65 2.45 4.46
CA MET A 172 -12.18 3.10 5.67
C MET A 172 -10.68 3.43 5.63
N VAL A 173 -9.85 2.53 5.08
CA VAL A 173 -8.41 2.72 4.98
C VAL A 173 -8.06 3.82 3.98
N TYR A 174 -8.75 3.88 2.84
CA TYR A 174 -8.44 4.80 1.75
C TYR A 174 -9.26 6.10 1.74
N ASN A 175 -10.37 6.19 2.50
CA ASN A 175 -11.21 7.38 2.57
C ASN A 175 -10.85 8.27 3.78
N ARG A 176 -10.13 9.35 3.49
CA ARG A 176 -9.54 10.28 4.46
C ARG A 176 -10.52 10.85 5.51
N PRO A 177 -11.70 11.40 5.16
CA PRO A 177 -12.66 11.93 6.14
C PRO A 177 -13.21 10.87 7.10
N LEU A 178 -13.48 9.66 6.62
CA LEU A 178 -13.99 8.57 7.49
C LEU A 178 -12.94 8.16 8.52
N TRP A 179 -11.69 8.01 8.10
CA TRP A 179 -10.60 7.64 9.00
C TRP A 179 -10.32 8.73 10.05
N MET A 180 -10.37 10.01 9.68
CA MET A 180 -10.20 11.12 10.62
C MET A 180 -11.35 11.20 11.65
N CYS A 181 -12.60 10.97 11.23
CA CYS A 181 -13.72 10.86 12.17
C CYS A 181 -13.53 9.70 13.14
N LEU A 182 -13.17 8.52 12.63
CA LEU A 182 -12.97 7.33 13.46
C LEU A 182 -11.85 7.53 14.49
N ARG A 183 -10.73 8.12 14.07
CA ARG A 183 -9.60 8.41 14.96
C ARG A 183 -9.97 9.42 16.05
N ARG A 184 -10.79 10.43 15.73
CA ARG A 184 -11.32 11.37 16.74
C ARG A 184 -12.24 10.68 17.74
N CYS A 185 -13.07 9.74 17.29
CA CYS A 185 -13.96 8.97 18.16
C CYS A 185 -13.21 7.98 19.06
N LEU A 186 -12.18 7.31 18.54
CA LEU A 186 -11.45 6.25 19.25
C LEU A 186 -10.36 6.77 20.19
N CYS A 187 -9.80 7.95 19.93
CA CYS A 187 -8.75 8.53 20.77
C CYS A 187 -9.11 9.94 21.27
N PRO A 188 -10.08 10.09 22.19
CA PRO A 188 -10.30 11.37 22.87
C PRO A 188 -9.10 11.78 23.76
N PHE A 189 -8.20 10.86 24.07
CA PHE A 189 -7.13 11.02 25.07
C PHE A 189 -5.80 11.62 24.55
N TRP A 190 -5.65 11.85 23.24
CA TRP A 190 -4.39 12.33 22.62
C TRP A 190 -4.44 13.81 22.19
N GLN A 191 -5.40 14.59 22.70
CA GLN A 191 -5.53 16.03 22.43
C GLN A 191 -5.26 16.92 23.66
N ALA A 192 -4.75 16.35 24.75
CA ALA A 192 -4.17 17.09 25.88
C ALA A 192 -2.65 17.06 25.78
#